data_AF-A0ABD7TL49-F1
#
_entry.id   AF-A0ABD7TL49-F1
#
_cell.length_a   1.000
_cell.length_b   1.000
_cell.length_c   1.000
_cell.angle_alpha   90.00
_cell.angle_beta   90.00
_cell.angle_gamma   90.00
#
_symmetry.space_group_name_H-M   'P 1'
#
loop_
_entity.id
_entity.type
_entity.pdbx_description
1 polymer ?
#
loop_
_entity_poly.entity_id
_entity_poly.type
_entity_poly.pdbx_seq_one_letter_code
_entity_poly.pdbx_strand_id
1 'polypeptide(L)'
;MRVLSVCRLIGVCLLMAAVWQVQAWRYGGRIERLSATQAQAALHQQQAEQDKRLALEQQLNASDQQHVRELSDAQRHQAVLRDRLATADVRLSVLLDASSGCPMPAATAAGGVVHAAPRARLDPAHAQRIIGITDDGDSALIALRACQAYVRAVAR
;
A
#
# COMPACT_ATOMS: atom_id res chain seq x y z
N MET A 1 67.39 42.29 -46.70
CA MET A 1 65.94 42.58 -46.86
C MET A 1 65.05 41.38 -46.50
N ARG A 2 65.28 40.16 -47.03
CA ARG A 2 64.45 38.97 -46.76
C ARG A 2 64.48 38.48 -45.29
N VAL A 3 65.66 38.42 -44.64
CA VAL A 3 65.79 37.93 -43.25
C VAL A 3 65.04 38.81 -42.24
N LEU A 4 65.09 40.14 -42.39
CA LEU A 4 64.32 41.06 -41.54
C LEU A 4 62.80 40.87 -41.69
N SER A 5 62.33 40.53 -42.89
CA SER A 5 60.90 40.28 -43.14
C SER A 5 60.44 38.97 -42.48
N VAL A 6 61.27 37.93 -42.50
CA VAL A 6 61.00 36.65 -41.83
C VAL A 6 60.94 36.81 -40.31
N CYS A 7 61.90 37.53 -39.70
CA CYS A 7 61.87 37.78 -38.25
C CYS A 7 60.63 38.57 -37.81
N ARG A 8 60.16 39.53 -38.62
CA ARG A 8 58.92 40.28 -38.33
C ARG A 8 57.68 39.38 -38.36
N LEU A 9 57.59 38.46 -39.32
CA LEU A 9 56.48 37.52 -39.41
C LEU A 9 56.45 36.56 -38.21
N ILE A 10 57.61 36.05 -37.79
CA ILE A 10 57.71 35.18 -36.61
C ILE A 10 57.24 35.93 -35.36
N GLY A 11 57.66 37.19 -35.18
CA GLY A 11 57.22 38.02 -34.07
C GLY A 11 55.70 38.21 -34.02
N VAL A 12 55.08 38.48 -35.16
CA VAL A 12 53.61 38.63 -35.25
C VAL A 12 52.89 37.32 -34.92
N CYS A 13 53.38 36.18 -35.42
CA CYS A 13 52.80 34.87 -35.11
C CYS A 13 52.88 34.53 -33.61
N LEU A 14 54.00 34.85 -32.95
CA LEU A 14 54.17 34.63 -31.51
C LEU A 14 53.22 35.49 -30.68
N LEU A 15 53.02 36.76 -31.07
CA LEU A 15 52.06 37.64 -30.39
C LEU A 15 50.62 37.15 -30.54
N MET A 16 50.23 36.70 -31.74
CA MET A 16 48.91 36.10 -31.97
C MET A 16 48.68 34.83 -31.13
N ALA A 17 49.68 33.96 -31.05
CA ALA A 17 49.60 32.76 -30.21
C ALA A 17 49.50 33.10 -28.72
N ALA A 18 50.26 34.09 -28.25
CA ALA A 18 50.20 34.55 -26.86
C ALA A 18 48.84 35.15 -26.50
N VAL A 19 48.29 36.00 -27.36
CA VAL A 19 46.94 36.56 -27.18
C VAL A 19 45.88 35.45 -27.15
N TRP A 20 46.00 34.46 -28.04
CA TRP A 20 45.09 33.31 -28.06
C TRP A 20 45.13 32.50 -26.77
N GLN A 21 46.33 32.22 -26.24
CA GLN A 21 46.51 31.50 -24.98
C GLN A 21 45.88 32.24 -23.80
N VAL A 22 46.12 33.55 -23.69
CA VAL A 22 45.54 34.38 -22.62
C VAL A 22 44.02 34.42 -22.71
N GLN A 23 43.47 34.51 -23.92
CA GLN A 23 42.03 34.46 -24.14
C GLN A 23 41.47 33.08 -23.74
N ALA A 24 42.11 31.99 -24.18
CA ALA A 24 41.70 30.62 -23.86
C ALA A 24 41.65 30.38 -22.34
N TRP A 25 42.65 30.86 -21.58
CA TRP A 25 42.65 30.79 -20.11
C TRP A 25 41.50 31.58 -19.48
N ARG A 26 41.22 32.80 -19.96
CA ARG A 26 40.09 33.60 -19.47
C ARG A 26 38.74 32.93 -19.74
N TYR A 27 38.57 32.34 -20.92
CA TYR A 27 37.34 31.64 -21.27
C TYR A 27 37.20 30.32 -20.50
N GLY A 28 38.28 29.56 -20.33
CA GLY A 28 38.29 28.33 -19.51
C GLY A 28 37.79 28.58 -18.09
N GLY A 29 38.38 29.57 -17.40
CA GLY A 29 37.97 29.91 -16.03
C GLY A 29 36.54 30.46 -15.92
N ARG A 30 35.98 31.02 -16.99
CA ARG A 30 34.56 31.46 -17.02
C ARG A 30 33.61 30.28 -17.20
N ILE A 31 33.98 29.31 -18.05
CA ILE A 31 33.20 28.09 -18.28
C ILE A 31 33.14 27.26 -17.01
N GLU A 32 34.26 27.09 -16.30
CA GLU A 32 34.30 26.34 -15.03
C GLU A 32 33.38 26.93 -13.95
N ARG A 33 33.29 28.26 -13.86
CA ARG A 33 32.39 28.92 -12.90
C ARG A 33 30.92 28.71 -13.27
N LEU A 34 30.60 28.81 -14.56
CA LEU A 34 29.23 28.58 -15.05
C LEU A 34 28.84 27.11 -14.88
N SER A 35 29.73 26.17 -15.19
CA SER A 35 29.46 24.75 -15.01
C SER A 35 29.35 24.36 -13.54
N ALA A 36 30.18 24.93 -12.66
CA ALA A 36 30.10 24.69 -11.22
C ALA A 36 28.78 25.20 -10.64
N THR A 37 28.35 26.41 -11.01
CA THR A 37 27.07 26.97 -10.54
C THR A 37 25.86 26.20 -11.09
N GLN A 38 25.91 25.79 -12.37
CA GLN A 38 24.87 24.95 -12.96
C GLN A 38 24.81 23.56 -12.33
N ALA A 39 25.97 22.94 -12.06
CA ALA A 39 26.04 21.65 -11.37
C ALA A 39 25.50 21.74 -9.95
N GLN A 40 25.83 22.81 -9.21
CA GLN A 40 25.25 23.06 -7.88
C GLN A 40 23.73 23.23 -7.93
N ALA A 41 23.22 24.00 -8.88
CA ALA A 41 21.77 24.18 -9.06
C ALA A 41 21.08 22.84 -9.40
N ALA A 42 21.66 22.04 -10.29
CA ALA A 42 21.14 20.71 -10.63
C ALA A 42 21.16 19.74 -9.44
N LEU A 43 22.23 19.75 -8.63
CA LEU A 43 22.32 18.96 -7.41
C LEU A 43 21.26 19.36 -6.39
N HIS A 44 21.04 20.66 -6.18
CA HIS A 44 19.98 21.14 -5.29
C HIS A 44 18.59 20.73 -5.77
N GLN A 45 18.34 20.80 -7.08
CA GLN A 45 17.07 20.34 -7.64
C GLN A 45 16.90 18.83 -7.45
N GLN A 46 17.95 18.05 -7.68
CA GLN A 46 17.93 16.60 -7.48
C GLN A 46 17.72 16.21 -6.01
N GLN A 47 18.37 16.92 -5.08
CA GLN A 47 18.14 16.75 -3.64
C GLN A 47 16.68 17.04 -3.27
N ALA A 48 16.13 18.15 -3.75
CA ALA A 48 14.73 18.49 -3.48
C ALA A 48 13.74 17.44 -4.04
N GLU A 49 14.06 16.81 -5.17
CA GLU A 49 13.27 15.69 -5.70
C GLU A 49 13.43 14.41 -4.87
N GLN A 50 14.64 14.10 -4.41
CA GLN A 50 14.90 12.96 -3.53
C GLN A 50 14.20 13.12 -2.19
N ASP A 51 14.27 14.28 -1.57
CA ASP A 51 13.60 14.57 -0.29
C ASP A 51 12.09 14.43 -0.41
N LYS A 52 11.51 14.90 -1.52
CA LYS A 52 10.08 14.70 -1.80
C LYS A 52 9.73 13.21 -1.94
N ARG A 53 10.55 12.44 -2.65
CA ARG A 53 10.34 10.98 -2.79
C ARG A 53 10.42 10.29 -1.43
N LEU A 54 11.44 10.59 -0.63
CA LEU A 54 11.61 10.04 0.70
C LEU A 54 10.45 10.40 1.63
N ALA A 55 9.98 11.65 1.59
CA ALA A 55 8.83 12.07 2.38
C ALA A 55 7.54 11.33 1.99
N LEU A 56 7.30 11.15 0.68
CA LEU A 56 6.17 10.37 0.18
C LEU A 56 6.28 8.89 0.57
N GLU A 57 7.46 8.29 0.44
CA GLU A 57 7.72 6.90 0.86
C GLU A 57 7.51 6.71 2.37
N GLN A 58 7.94 7.66 3.19
CA GLN A 58 7.70 7.63 4.63
C GLN A 58 6.21 7.71 4.97
N GLN A 59 5.47 8.57 4.29
CA GLN A 59 4.02 8.67 4.47
C GLN A 59 3.30 7.39 4.05
N LEU A 60 3.68 6.81 2.90
CA LEU A 60 3.12 5.55 2.43
C LEU A 60 3.40 4.42 3.41
N ASN A 61 4.65 4.28 3.86
CA ASN A 61 5.04 3.27 4.83
C ASN A 61 4.32 3.44 6.18
N ALA A 62 4.11 4.68 6.64
CA ALA A 62 3.36 4.94 7.87
C ALA A 62 1.89 4.51 7.72
N SER A 63 1.25 4.85 6.60
CA SER A 63 -0.13 4.44 6.30
C SER A 63 -0.27 2.92 6.18
N ASP A 64 0.65 2.26 5.46
CA ASP A 64 0.66 0.80 5.31
C ASP A 64 0.86 0.10 6.66
N GLN A 65 1.78 0.61 7.51
CA GLN A 65 1.95 0.07 8.86
C GLN A 65 0.70 0.22 9.71
N GLN A 66 -0.02 1.34 9.60
CA GLN A 66 -1.29 1.54 10.30
C GLN A 66 -2.34 0.55 9.79
N HIS A 67 -2.52 0.41 8.48
CA HIS A 67 -3.48 -0.53 7.90
C HIS A 67 -3.16 -1.98 8.25
N VAL A 68 -1.90 -2.40 8.23
CA VAL A 68 -1.51 -3.77 8.62
C VAL A 68 -1.80 -4.02 10.11
N ARG A 69 -1.58 -3.03 10.98
CA ARG A 69 -1.91 -3.14 12.41
C ARG A 69 -3.42 -3.24 12.62
N GLU A 70 -4.20 -2.37 11.98
CA GLU A 70 -5.67 -2.40 12.04
C GLU A 70 -6.24 -3.75 11.56
N LEU A 71 -5.72 -4.27 10.44
CA LEU A 71 -6.10 -5.59 9.92
C LEU A 71 -5.72 -6.71 10.90
N SER A 72 -4.52 -6.65 11.47
CA SER A 72 -4.07 -7.65 12.45
C SER A 72 -4.91 -7.63 13.72
N ASP A 73 -5.27 -6.44 14.21
CA ASP A 73 -6.11 -6.30 15.40
C ASP A 73 -7.55 -6.77 15.13
N ALA A 74 -8.13 -6.41 13.98
CA ALA A 74 -9.44 -6.92 13.57
C ALA A 74 -9.44 -8.46 13.47
N GLN A 75 -8.41 -9.05 12.88
CA GLN A 75 -8.25 -10.51 12.82
C GLN A 75 -8.12 -11.15 14.20
N ARG A 76 -7.36 -10.55 15.12
CA ARG A 76 -7.25 -11.03 16.51
C ARG A 76 -8.60 -10.96 17.22
N HIS A 77 -9.34 -9.86 17.07
CA HIS A 77 -10.67 -9.73 17.67
C HIS A 77 -11.63 -10.79 17.13
N GLN A 78 -11.62 -11.05 15.82
CA GLN A 78 -12.40 -12.12 15.21
C GLN A 78 -11.98 -13.51 15.69
N ALA A 79 -10.68 -13.76 15.86
CA ALA A 79 -10.17 -15.02 16.40
C ALA A 79 -10.61 -15.23 17.86
N VAL A 80 -10.54 -14.20 18.70
CA VAL A 80 -11.02 -14.25 20.09
C VAL A 80 -12.53 -14.44 20.15
N LEU A 81 -13.31 -13.80 19.27
CA LEU A 81 -14.75 -14.02 19.18
C LEU A 81 -15.09 -15.44 18.73
N ARG A 82 -14.36 -15.99 17.74
CA ARG A 82 -14.49 -17.40 17.34
C ARG A 82 -14.17 -18.35 18.49
N ASP A 83 -13.11 -18.07 19.24
CA ASP A 83 -12.70 -18.90 20.38
C ASP A 83 -13.74 -18.85 21.51
N ARG A 84 -14.34 -17.68 21.76
CA ARG A 84 -15.46 -17.50 22.71
C ARG A 84 -16.78 -18.12 22.25
N LEU A 85 -17.04 -18.14 20.94
CA LEU A 85 -18.15 -18.89 20.35
C LEU A 85 -17.93 -20.41 20.49
N ALA A 86 -16.69 -20.88 20.29
CA ALA A 86 -16.31 -22.28 20.47
C ALA A 86 -16.39 -22.71 21.94
N THR A 87 -16.07 -21.82 22.88
CA THR A 87 -16.10 -22.06 24.33
C THR A 87 -17.45 -21.77 25.00
N ALA A 88 -18.53 -21.65 24.22
CA ALA A 88 -19.94 -21.67 24.67
C ALA A 88 -20.44 -20.45 25.49
N ASP A 89 -19.76 -19.30 25.45
CA ASP A 89 -20.17 -18.10 26.21
C ASP A 89 -21.11 -17.16 25.42
N VAL A 90 -21.16 -17.28 24.08
CA VAL A 90 -22.12 -16.52 23.23
C VAL A 90 -23.08 -17.50 22.54
N ARG A 91 -24.31 -17.63 23.08
CA ARG A 91 -25.33 -18.55 22.56
C ARG A 91 -26.09 -17.90 21.39
N LEU A 92 -25.78 -18.31 20.16
CA LEU A 92 -26.58 -17.96 18.98
C LEU A 92 -27.98 -18.57 19.16
N SER A 93 -29.01 -17.73 19.30
CA SER A 93 -30.38 -18.18 19.51
C SER A 93 -31.23 -17.76 18.31
N VAL A 94 -31.72 -18.75 17.56
CA VAL A 94 -32.64 -18.55 16.44
C VAL A 94 -34.06 -18.70 16.98
N LEU A 95 -34.92 -17.72 16.71
CA LEU A 95 -36.36 -17.82 16.98
C LEU A 95 -36.96 -18.77 15.94
N LEU A 96 -37.45 -19.95 16.36
CA LEU A 96 -38.23 -20.79 15.46
C LEU A 96 -39.66 -20.23 15.39
N ASP A 97 -40.10 -19.92 14.18
CA ASP A 97 -41.52 -19.74 13.90
C ASP A 97 -42.21 -21.11 14.01
N ALA A 98 -43.23 -21.18 14.87
CA ALA A 98 -43.91 -22.42 15.24
C ALA A 98 -44.96 -22.85 14.20
N SER A 99 -44.60 -22.84 12.92
CA SER A 99 -45.52 -23.11 11.81
C SER A 99 -45.28 -24.45 11.10
N SER A 100 -44.30 -25.26 11.50
CA SER A 100 -44.05 -26.58 10.90
C SER A 100 -44.24 -27.75 11.88
N GLY A 101 -45.51 -28.09 12.10
CA GLY A 101 -46.07 -29.46 12.16
C GLY A 101 -45.45 -30.51 13.08
N CYS A 102 -46.01 -30.65 14.29
CA CYS A 102 -46.29 -31.93 14.98
C CYS A 102 -47.16 -31.65 16.22
N PRO A 103 -48.45 -32.07 16.28
CA PRO A 103 -49.31 -31.79 17.42
C PRO A 103 -49.03 -32.77 18.56
N MET A 104 -48.43 -32.28 19.65
CA MET A 104 -48.33 -33.03 20.90
C MET A 104 -49.44 -32.57 21.87
N PRO A 105 -50.17 -33.47 22.56
CA PRO A 105 -51.30 -33.07 23.40
C PRO A 105 -50.85 -32.27 24.63
N ALA A 106 -51.57 -31.19 24.92
CA ALA A 106 -51.32 -30.32 26.06
C ALA A 106 -51.63 -31.03 27.39
N ALA A 107 -50.64 -31.07 28.29
CA ALA A 107 -50.84 -31.37 29.70
C ALA A 107 -51.04 -30.06 30.50
N THR A 108 -51.93 -30.17 31.48
CA THR A 108 -52.59 -29.14 32.28
C THR A 108 -51.66 -28.11 32.94
N ALA A 109 -52.13 -26.85 32.96
CA ALA A 109 -51.43 -25.65 33.37
C ALA A 109 -50.94 -25.61 34.84
N ALA A 110 -49.77 -24.98 35.03
CA ALA A 110 -49.39 -24.30 36.26
C ALA A 110 -48.50 -23.07 35.94
N GLY A 111 -48.93 -21.89 36.40
CA GLY A 111 -48.08 -20.78 36.83
C GLY A 111 -47.24 -20.03 35.79
N GLY A 112 -47.76 -18.89 35.33
CA GLY A 112 -47.04 -17.68 34.93
C GLY A 112 -45.53 -17.78 34.65
N VAL A 113 -45.18 -18.18 33.43
CA VAL A 113 -43.89 -17.84 32.81
C VAL A 113 -44.20 -17.36 31.41
N VAL A 114 -43.77 -16.14 31.07
CA VAL A 114 -43.95 -15.56 29.74
C VAL A 114 -43.40 -16.55 28.70
N HIS A 115 -44.27 -17.03 27.82
CA HIS A 115 -43.90 -17.89 26.69
C HIS A 115 -43.03 -17.10 25.70
N ALA A 116 -41.73 -17.00 25.98
CA ALA A 116 -40.76 -16.68 24.93
C ALA A 116 -40.83 -17.80 23.88
N ALA A 117 -40.99 -17.44 22.60
CA ALA A 117 -41.11 -18.38 21.48
C ALA A 117 -40.04 -19.50 21.56
N PRO A 118 -40.38 -20.75 21.22
CA PRO A 118 -39.47 -21.88 21.38
C PRO A 118 -38.19 -21.63 20.57
N ARG A 119 -37.09 -21.30 21.24
CA ARG A 119 -35.78 -21.15 20.61
C ARG A 119 -35.08 -22.52 20.63
N ALA A 120 -34.94 -23.14 19.46
CA ALA A 120 -34.11 -24.32 19.34
C ALA A 120 -32.65 -23.89 19.43
N ARG A 121 -31.94 -24.46 20.39
CA ARG A 121 -30.53 -24.17 20.61
C ARG A 121 -29.74 -24.95 19.57
N LEU A 122 -29.08 -24.24 18.65
CA LEU A 122 -28.19 -24.89 17.69
C LEU A 122 -26.96 -25.40 18.45
N ASP A 123 -26.60 -26.65 18.23
CA ASP A 123 -25.41 -27.26 18.83
C ASP A 123 -24.17 -26.44 18.41
N PRO A 124 -23.31 -26.02 19.36
CA PRO A 124 -22.17 -25.15 19.07
C PRO A 124 -21.22 -25.71 18.01
N ALA A 125 -21.03 -27.04 17.93
CA ALA A 125 -20.21 -27.65 16.88
C ALA A 125 -20.88 -27.52 15.50
N HIS A 126 -22.21 -27.62 15.44
CA HIS A 126 -22.97 -27.39 14.21
C HIS A 126 -22.96 -25.92 13.77
N ALA A 127 -23.10 -24.99 14.71
CA ALA A 127 -23.02 -23.55 14.43
C ALA A 127 -21.62 -23.17 13.90
N GLN A 128 -20.56 -23.71 14.49
CA GLN A 128 -19.19 -23.46 14.09
C GLN A 128 -18.89 -24.02 12.70
N ARG A 129 -19.46 -25.17 12.33
CA ARG A 129 -19.35 -25.74 10.98
C ARG A 129 -20.05 -24.87 9.93
N ILE A 130 -21.22 -24.31 10.23
CA ILE A 130 -21.95 -23.40 9.31
C ILE A 130 -21.15 -22.11 9.07
N ILE A 131 -20.60 -21.52 10.13
CA ILE A 131 -19.76 -20.31 10.03
C ILE A 131 -18.51 -20.61 9.21
N GLY A 132 -17.82 -21.74 9.47
CA GLY A 132 -16.63 -22.14 8.70
C GLY A 132 -16.93 -22.29 7.20
N ILE A 133 -18.00 -22.99 6.83
CA ILE A 133 -18.42 -23.15 5.43
C ILE A 133 -18.69 -21.79 4.75
N THR A 134 -19.26 -20.84 5.49
CA THR A 134 -19.58 -19.50 4.95
C THR A 134 -18.31 -18.66 4.76
N ASP A 135 -17.38 -18.72 5.72
CA ASP A 135 -16.09 -18.01 5.69
C ASP A 135 -15.19 -18.53 4.54
N ASP A 136 -15.15 -19.86 4.35
CA ASP A 136 -14.47 -20.51 3.23
C ASP A 136 -15.10 -20.13 1.89
N GLY A 137 -16.44 -20.05 1.84
CA GLY A 137 -17.19 -19.66 0.66
C GLY A 137 -16.94 -18.21 0.23
N ASP A 138 -16.92 -17.27 1.17
CA ASP A 138 -16.63 -15.86 0.88
C ASP A 138 -15.18 -15.68 0.40
N SER A 139 -14.23 -16.38 1.05
CA SER A 139 -12.83 -16.40 0.64
C SER A 139 -12.65 -16.92 -0.80
N ALA A 140 -13.35 -17.99 -1.17
CA ALA A 140 -13.32 -18.53 -2.53
C ALA A 140 -13.92 -17.57 -3.57
N LEU A 141 -15.00 -16.85 -3.23
CA LEU A 141 -15.61 -15.85 -4.12
C LEU A 141 -14.71 -14.64 -4.34
N ILE A 142 -14.01 -14.18 -3.30
CA ILE A 142 -13.01 -13.11 -3.41
C ILE A 142 -11.88 -13.56 -4.34
N ALA A 143 -11.34 -14.76 -4.14
CA ALA A 143 -10.29 -15.31 -5.00
C ALA A 143 -10.74 -15.43 -6.47
N LEU A 144 -11.97 -15.88 -6.71
CA LEU A 144 -12.53 -15.96 -8.06
C LEU A 144 -12.64 -14.59 -8.73
N ARG A 145 -13.13 -13.56 -8.00
CA ARG A 145 -13.21 -12.19 -8.50
C ARG A 145 -11.82 -11.64 -8.84
N ALA A 146 -10.80 -11.92 -8.03
CA ALA A 146 -9.43 -11.54 -8.31
C ALA A 146 -8.91 -12.20 -9.62
N CYS A 147 -9.14 -13.50 -9.80
CA CYS A 147 -8.80 -14.20 -11.05
C CYS A 147 -9.53 -13.60 -12.26
N GLN A 148 -10.83 -13.30 -12.13
CA GLN A 148 -11.60 -12.69 -13.21
C GLN A 148 -11.08 -11.28 -13.56
N ALA A 149 -10.72 -10.48 -12.57
CA ALA A 149 -10.14 -9.16 -12.78
C ALA A 149 -8.80 -9.26 -13.51
N TYR A 150 -7.93 -10.19 -13.10
CA TYR A 150 -6.64 -10.45 -13.76
C TYR A 150 -6.82 -10.84 -15.24
N VAL A 151 -7.70 -11.80 -15.52
CA VAL A 151 -7.97 -12.23 -16.91
C VAL A 151 -8.50 -11.07 -17.76
N ARG A 152 -9.40 -10.23 -17.22
CA ARG A 152 -9.91 -9.04 -17.93
C ARG A 152 -8.84 -7.98 -18.17
N ALA A 153 -7.85 -7.85 -17.28
CA ALA A 153 -6.74 -6.92 -17.44
C ALA A 153 -5.74 -7.41 -18.49
N VAL A 154 -5.49 -8.72 -18.58
CA VAL A 154 -4.59 -9.33 -19.58
C VAL A 154 -5.23 -9.43 -20.96
N ALA A 155 -6.55 -9.56 -21.04
CA ALA A 155 -7.29 -9.62 -22.31
C ALA A 155 -7.59 -8.24 -22.93
N ARG A 156 -7.15 -7.15 -22.32
CA ARG A 156 -7.23 -5.78 -22.84
C ARG A 156 -5.90 -5.36 -23.44
#